data_AF-E6N2P7-F1
#
_entry.id   AF-E6N2P7-F1
#
_cell.length_a   1.000
_cell.length_b   1.000
_cell.length_c   1.000
_cell.angle_alpha   90.00
_cell.angle_beta   90.00
_cell.angle_gamma   90.00
#
_symmetry.space_group_name_H-M   'P 1'
#
loop_
_entity.id
_entity.type
_entity.pdbx_description
1 polymer ?
#
loop_
_entity_poly.entity_id
_entity_poly.type
_entity_poly.pdbx_seq_one_letter_code
_entity_poly.pdbx_strand_id
1 'polypeptide(L)'
;MNGFEPVIADVRLSTETLLSTLRMFERDFDYVMFSFKDGVLSISSKLEYEEKSLERSLKVSGRGKVDKQYFGLHYLLKYLKSIDRMGIKGIRLLFSEGPQEFSKDPQKNSPRPIIIEGRIRDMEITLYQAPRIE
;
A
#
# COMPACT_ATOMS: atom_id res chain seq x y z
N MET A 1 4.97 -13.52 23.98
CA MET A 1 5.31 -12.26 23.28
C MET A 1 4.36 -12.15 22.11
N ASN A 2 3.42 -11.21 22.13
CA ASN A 2 2.46 -11.01 21.06
C ASN A 2 3.20 -10.42 19.86
N GLY A 3 3.53 -11.27 18.88
CA GLY A 3 4.38 -10.95 17.74
C GLY A 3 3.68 -10.01 16.78
N PHE A 4 3.93 -8.71 16.92
CA PHE A 4 3.69 -7.78 15.83
C PHE A 4 4.69 -8.12 14.72
N GLU A 5 4.18 -8.48 13.53
CA GLU A 5 5.01 -8.75 12.35
C GLU A 5 5.93 -7.54 12.08
N PRO A 6 7.22 -7.75 11.74
CA PRO A 6 8.15 -6.66 11.57
C PRO A 6 7.74 -5.78 10.38
N VAL A 7 7.45 -4.50 10.66
CA VAL A 7 7.22 -3.47 9.64
C VAL A 7 8.54 -3.20 8.91
N ILE A 8 8.56 -3.50 7.61
CA ILE A 8 9.74 -3.28 6.74
C ILE A 8 9.78 -1.85 6.17
N ALA A 9 8.63 -1.17 6.10
CA ALA A 9 8.55 0.25 5.75
C ALA A 9 7.36 0.95 6.40
N ASP A 10 7.57 2.21 6.79
CA ASP A 10 6.55 3.14 7.32
C ASP A 10 6.57 4.38 6.43
N VAL A 11 5.53 4.54 5.62
CA VAL A 11 5.39 5.62 4.63
C VAL A 11 4.26 6.55 5.03
N ARG A 12 4.51 7.85 5.04
CA ARG A 12 3.56 8.88 5.48
C ARG A 12 3.32 9.89 4.37
N LEU A 13 2.05 10.11 4.10
CA LEU A 13 1.57 10.95 3.01
C LEU A 13 0.16 11.46 3.31
N SER A 14 -0.28 12.46 2.54
CA SER A 14 -1.65 12.96 2.67
C SER A 14 -2.65 11.96 2.09
N THR A 15 -3.81 11.84 2.73
CA THR A 15 -4.92 11.00 2.25
C THR A 15 -5.34 11.41 0.85
N GLU A 16 -5.45 12.72 0.61
CA GLU A 16 -5.87 13.31 -0.66
C GLU A 16 -4.89 12.99 -1.79
N THR A 17 -3.58 13.12 -1.55
CA THR A 17 -2.53 12.82 -2.53
C THR A 17 -2.57 11.34 -2.93
N LEU A 18 -2.68 10.43 -1.96
CA LEU A 18 -2.77 9.00 -2.29
C LEU A 18 -4.07 8.68 -3.04
N LEU A 19 -5.22 9.18 -2.57
CA LEU A 19 -6.52 8.93 -3.17
C LEU A 19 -6.60 9.47 -4.61
N SER A 20 -6.16 10.71 -4.84
CA SER A 20 -6.13 11.32 -6.18
C SER A 20 -5.20 10.55 -7.13
N THR A 21 -4.04 10.12 -6.66
CA THR A 21 -3.10 9.32 -7.45
C THR A 21 -3.70 7.96 -7.84
N LEU A 22 -4.33 7.25 -6.89
CA LEU A 22 -4.95 5.95 -7.17
C LEU A 22 -6.17 6.04 -8.09
N ARG A 23 -6.93 7.15 -8.06
CA ARG A 23 -8.04 7.37 -9.01
C ARG A 23 -7.58 7.42 -10.47
N MET A 24 -6.32 7.76 -10.74
CA MET A 24 -5.77 7.73 -12.11
C MET A 24 -5.72 6.31 -12.68
N PHE A 25 -5.71 5.28 -11.83
CA PHE A 25 -5.67 3.87 -12.22
C PHE A 25 -7.08 3.25 -12.31
N GLU A 26 -8.10 3.86 -11.67
CA GLU A 26 -9.44 3.27 -11.44
C GLU A 26 -10.18 2.87 -12.73
N ARG A 27 -9.91 3.56 -13.85
CA ARG A 27 -10.59 3.29 -15.12
C ARG A 27 -10.09 2.00 -15.79
N ASP A 28 -8.80 1.72 -15.66
CA ASP A 28 -8.09 0.85 -16.59
C ASP A 28 -7.40 -0.34 -15.92
N PHE A 29 -7.33 -0.37 -14.57
CA PHE A 29 -6.55 -1.35 -13.83
C PHE A 29 -7.30 -1.85 -12.60
N ASP A 30 -7.22 -3.16 -12.32
CA ASP A 30 -7.85 -3.77 -11.13
C ASP A 30 -6.93 -3.78 -9.90
N TYR A 31 -5.64 -3.55 -10.10
CA TYR A 31 -4.63 -3.62 -9.06
C TYR A 31 -3.53 -2.58 -9.28
N VAL A 32 -2.77 -2.34 -8.22
CA VAL A 32 -1.57 -1.50 -8.25
C VAL A 32 -0.44 -2.21 -7.51
N MET A 33 0.78 -1.95 -7.93
CA MET A 33 2.02 -2.34 -7.29
C MET A 33 2.61 -1.11 -6.60
N PHE A 34 2.96 -1.26 -5.32
CA PHE A 34 3.69 -0.27 -4.55
C PHE A 34 5.15 -0.69 -4.37
N SER A 35 6.05 0.27 -4.61
CA SER A 35 7.45 0.19 -4.22
C SER A 35 7.87 1.46 -3.50
N PHE A 36 8.76 1.35 -2.53
CA PHE A 36 9.21 2.47 -1.73
C PHE A 36 10.71 2.42 -1.50
N LYS A 37 11.41 3.49 -1.89
CA LYS A 37 12.86 3.63 -1.69
C LYS A 37 13.24 5.10 -1.68
N ASP A 38 14.20 5.47 -0.85
CA ASP A 38 14.83 6.80 -0.85
C ASP A 38 13.84 7.98 -0.78
N GLY A 39 12.74 7.82 -0.03
CA GLY A 39 11.70 8.84 0.15
C GLY A 39 10.72 8.97 -1.03
N VAL A 40 10.73 8.01 -1.96
CA VAL A 40 9.83 7.97 -3.11
C VAL A 40 8.96 6.72 -3.04
N LEU A 41 7.63 6.92 -3.04
CA LEU A 41 6.65 5.86 -3.24
C LEU A 41 6.27 5.82 -4.73
N SER A 42 6.65 4.75 -5.42
CA SER A 42 6.21 4.47 -6.78
C SER A 42 4.98 3.57 -6.76
N ILE A 43 4.00 3.94 -7.58
CA ILE A 43 2.71 3.27 -7.75
C ILE A 43 2.58 2.95 -9.23
N SER A 44 2.47 1.68 -9.60
CA SER A 44 2.33 1.29 -11.00
C SER A 44 1.33 0.16 -11.22
N SER A 45 0.88 0.00 -12.46
CA SER A 45 0.07 -1.14 -12.88
C SER A 45 0.31 -1.42 -14.38
N LYS A 46 0.14 -2.68 -14.78
CA LYS A 46 0.36 -3.14 -16.15
C LYS A 46 -0.69 -4.18 -16.53
N LEU A 47 -1.21 -4.10 -17.75
CA LEU A 47 -2.02 -5.14 -18.37
C LEU A 47 -1.11 -5.99 -19.27
N GLU A 48 -1.05 -7.30 -19.03
CA GLU A 48 -0.11 -8.19 -19.73
C GLU A 48 -0.37 -8.28 -21.24
N TYR A 49 -1.63 -8.22 -21.65
CA TYR A 49 -2.06 -8.46 -23.03
C TYR A 49 -2.22 -7.19 -23.89
N GLU A 50 -2.12 -5.99 -23.30
CA GLU A 50 -2.49 -4.73 -23.98
C GLU A 50 -1.32 -3.72 -24.10
N GLU A 51 -0.09 -4.09 -23.70
CA GLU A 51 1.07 -3.18 -23.54
C GLU A 51 0.79 -1.91 -22.69
N LYS A 52 -0.39 -1.83 -22.08
CA LYS A 52 -0.86 -0.69 -21.30
C LYS A 52 -0.26 -0.74 -19.92
N SER A 53 0.46 0.31 -19.56
CA SER A 53 1.02 0.49 -18.22
C SER A 53 0.88 1.93 -17.77
N LEU A 54 0.81 2.12 -16.46
CA LEU A 54 0.77 3.43 -15.83
C LEU A 54 1.68 3.40 -14.60
N GLU A 55 2.48 4.45 -14.42
CA GLU A 55 3.31 4.65 -13.24
C GLU A 55 3.20 6.09 -12.74
N ARG A 56 3.19 6.25 -11.41
CA ARG A 56 3.22 7.53 -10.71
C ARG A 56 4.19 7.43 -9.54
N SER A 57 4.95 8.49 -9.30
CA SER A 57 5.89 8.57 -8.19
C SER A 57 5.52 9.75 -7.29
N LEU A 58 5.51 9.49 -5.99
CA LEU A 58 5.17 10.47 -4.96
C LEU A 58 6.38 10.66 -4.05
N LYS A 59 6.80 11.90 -3.87
CA LYS A 59 7.76 12.25 -2.81
C LYS A 59 7.01 12.23 -1.47
N VAL A 60 7.46 11.39 -0.57
CA VAL A 60 6.79 11.12 0.70
C VAL A 60 7.80 11.12 1.85
N SER A 61 7.32 11.15 3.08
CA SER A 61 8.17 10.97 4.26
C SER A 61 8.05 9.54 4.76
N GLY A 62 9.11 8.97 5.34
CA GLY A 62 9.05 7.59 5.79
C GLY A 62 10.43 6.97 5.98
N ARG A 63 10.44 5.69 6.33
CA ARG A 63 11.64 4.88 6.49
C ARG A 63 11.42 3.46 5.98
N GLY A 64 12.52 2.75 5.75
CA GLY A 64 12.49 1.38 5.24
C GLY A 64 12.47 1.32 3.72
N LYS A 65 12.23 0.12 3.19
CA LYS A 65 12.23 -0.16 1.75
C LYS A 65 11.19 -1.22 1.44
N VAL A 66 10.50 -1.05 0.32
CA VAL A 66 9.56 -2.03 -0.24
C VAL A 66 9.96 -2.24 -1.69
N ASP A 67 10.27 -3.49 -2.07
CA ASP A 67 10.63 -3.77 -3.46
C ASP A 67 9.39 -3.78 -4.35
N LYS A 68 8.47 -4.73 -4.17
CA LYS A 68 7.20 -4.78 -4.90
C LYS A 68 6.14 -5.47 -4.05
N GLN A 69 5.02 -4.80 -3.82
CA GLN A 69 3.83 -5.41 -3.23
C GLN A 69 2.57 -4.98 -3.98
N TYR A 70 1.70 -5.93 -4.26
CA TYR A 70 0.53 -5.75 -5.13
C TYR A 70 -0.74 -5.71 -4.30
N PHE A 71 -1.69 -4.85 -4.67
CA PHE A 71 -2.93 -4.67 -3.93
C PHE A 71 -4.10 -4.43 -4.88
N GLY A 72 -5.28 -4.97 -4.54
CA GLY A 72 -6.50 -4.71 -5.28
C GLY A 72 -6.91 -3.24 -5.18
N LEU A 73 -7.03 -2.57 -6.34
CA LEU A 73 -7.28 -1.14 -6.42
C LEU A 73 -8.66 -0.76 -5.86
N HIS A 74 -9.67 -1.59 -6.13
CA HIS A 74 -11.03 -1.39 -5.63
C HIS A 74 -11.08 -1.20 -4.11
N TYR A 75 -10.40 -2.07 -3.37
CA TYR A 75 -10.41 -2.04 -1.90
C TYR A 75 -9.63 -0.85 -1.34
N LEU A 76 -8.46 -0.54 -1.92
CA LEU A 76 -7.68 0.65 -1.56
C LEU A 76 -8.51 1.93 -1.72
N LEU A 77 -9.18 2.08 -2.86
CA LEU A 77 -10.04 3.23 -3.13
C LEU A 77 -11.23 3.30 -2.18
N LYS A 78 -11.89 2.16 -1.89
CA LYS A 78 -13.00 2.10 -0.93
C LYS A 78 -12.57 2.59 0.44
N TYR A 79 -11.44 2.10 0.95
CA TYR A 79 -10.88 2.52 2.24
C TYR A 79 -10.53 4.00 2.25
N LEU A 80 -9.72 4.46 1.29
CA LEU A 80 -9.27 5.86 1.26
C LEU A 80 -10.42 6.85 1.07
N LYS A 81 -11.46 6.51 0.29
CA LYS A 81 -12.69 7.31 0.20
C LYS A 81 -13.39 7.44 1.56
N SER A 82 -13.44 6.38 2.37
CA SER A 82 -13.99 6.43 3.73
C SER A 82 -13.11 7.27 4.67
N ILE A 83 -11.79 7.09 4.63
CA ILE A 83 -10.82 7.87 5.43
C ILE A 83 -10.95 9.37 5.13
N ASP A 84 -11.00 9.73 3.85
CA ASP A 84 -11.13 11.11 3.40
C ASP A 84 -12.45 11.75 3.88
N ARG A 85 -13.58 11.01 3.77
CA ARG A 85 -14.89 11.44 4.29
C ARG A 85 -14.90 11.66 5.81
N MET A 86 -14.09 10.92 6.55
CA MET A 86 -13.92 11.11 8.00
C MET A 86 -13.09 12.34 8.34
N GLY A 87 -12.50 13.03 7.35
CA GLY A 87 -11.68 14.23 7.55
C GLY A 87 -10.23 13.96 7.95
N ILE A 88 -9.77 12.72 7.86
CA ILE A 88 -8.38 12.34 8.17
C ILE A 88 -7.49 12.83 7.03
N LYS A 89 -6.60 13.79 7.32
CA LYS A 89 -5.76 14.46 6.30
C LYS A 89 -4.46 13.74 5.98
N GLY A 90 -3.92 12.97 6.94
CA GLY A 90 -2.67 12.24 6.80
C GLY A 90 -2.85 10.78 7.20
N ILE A 91 -2.18 9.90 6.47
CA ILE A 91 -2.17 8.46 6.72
C ILE A 91 -0.74 7.92 6.78
N ARG A 92 -0.61 6.76 7.42
CA ARG A 92 0.58 5.91 7.39
C ARG A 92 0.25 4.64 6.63
N LEU A 93 1.15 4.25 5.74
CA LEU A 93 1.16 2.96 5.07
C LEU A 93 2.28 2.13 5.71
N LEU A 94 1.92 1.08 6.42
CA LEU A 94 2.88 0.17 7.03
C LEU A 94 2.93 -1.10 6.19
N PHE A 95 4.11 -1.37 5.64
CA PHE A 95 4.37 -2.56 4.85
C PHE A 95 5.09 -3.57 5.71
N SER A 96 4.69 -4.83 5.56
CA SER A 96 5.28 -5.96 6.28
C SER A 96 5.52 -7.11 5.32
N GLU A 97 6.50 -7.90 5.66
CA GLU A 97 6.84 -9.15 5.00
C GLU A 97 7.10 -10.19 6.08
N GLY A 98 6.76 -11.45 5.80
CA GLY A 98 7.00 -12.53 6.73
C GLY A 98 7.31 -13.83 6.01
N PRO A 99 7.82 -14.84 6.73
CA PRO A 99 8.10 -16.15 6.16
C PRO A 99 6.86 -16.69 5.46
N GLN A 100 7.04 -17.20 4.24
CA GLN A 100 5.95 -17.79 3.48
C GLN A 100 5.64 -19.18 4.05
N GLU A 101 4.52 -19.30 4.78
CA GLU A 101 4.12 -20.52 5.53
C GLU A 101 3.94 -21.77 4.62
N PHE A 102 3.73 -21.57 3.32
CA PHE A 102 3.54 -22.64 2.33
C PHE A 102 4.67 -22.71 1.28
N SER A 103 5.79 -22.00 1.47
CA SER A 103 6.93 -22.03 0.55
C SER A 103 7.86 -23.20 0.84
N LYS A 104 8.34 -23.85 -0.22
CA LYS A 104 9.47 -24.80 -0.14
C LYS A 104 10.82 -24.09 0.07
N ASP A 105 10.86 -22.78 -0.15
CA ASP A 105 12.02 -21.92 0.08
C ASP A 105 11.80 -21.12 1.39
N PRO A 106 12.52 -21.48 2.47
CA PRO A 106 12.40 -20.80 3.77
C PRO A 106 13.05 -19.41 3.80
N GLN A 107 13.78 -19.00 2.76
CA GLN A 107 14.32 -17.64 2.62
C GLN A 107 13.34 -16.70 1.91
N LYS A 108 12.25 -17.24 1.35
CA LYS A 108 11.25 -16.46 0.64
C LYS A 108 10.27 -15.85 1.64
N ASN A 109 10.41 -14.55 1.87
CA ASN A 109 9.36 -13.78 2.53
C ASN A 109 8.22 -13.51 1.54
N SER A 110 6.99 -13.62 2.02
CA SER A 110 5.79 -13.21 1.29
C SER A 110 5.29 -11.87 1.81
N PRO A 111 4.73 -11.02 0.92
CA PRO A 111 4.05 -9.81 1.36
C PRO A 111 2.93 -10.17 2.34
N ARG A 112 2.81 -9.36 3.39
CA ARG A 112 1.72 -9.42 4.37
C ARG A 112 0.73 -8.27 4.08
N PRO A 113 -0.44 -8.22 4.74
CA PRO A 113 -1.37 -7.12 4.55
C PRO A 113 -0.70 -5.77 4.78
N ILE A 114 -0.96 -4.79 3.90
CA ILE A 114 -0.60 -3.41 4.17
C ILE A 114 -1.56 -2.86 5.22
N ILE A 115 -1.01 -2.19 6.23
CA ILE A 115 -1.78 -1.51 7.27
C ILE A 115 -1.89 -0.03 6.88
N ILE A 116 -3.11 0.47 6.83
CA ILE A 116 -3.40 1.89 6.60
C ILE A 116 -3.90 2.48 7.91
N GLU A 117 -3.09 3.34 8.52
CA GLU A 117 -3.45 4.03 9.76
C GLU A 117 -3.75 5.50 9.51
N GLY A 118 -4.74 6.02 10.22
CA GLY A 118 -5.13 7.42 10.16
C GLY A 118 -5.63 7.89 11.52
N ARG A 119 -5.45 9.18 11.83
CA ARG A 119 -5.90 9.76 13.10
C ARG A 119 -6.67 11.04 12.88
N ILE A 120 -7.74 11.21 13.64
CA ILE A 120 -8.48 12.48 13.76
C ILE A 120 -8.89 12.70 15.22
N ARG A 121 -8.42 13.80 15.81
CA ARG A 121 -8.62 14.10 17.25
C ARG A 121 -8.21 12.89 18.12
N ASP A 122 -9.17 12.32 18.83
CA ASP A 122 -9.01 11.21 19.78
C ASP A 122 -9.34 9.84 19.16
N MET A 123 -9.60 9.79 17.85
CA MET A 123 -9.92 8.56 17.12
C MET A 123 -8.76 8.15 16.22
N GLU A 124 -8.39 6.88 16.31
CA GLU A 124 -7.46 6.20 15.41
C GLU A 124 -8.22 5.15 14.61
N ILE A 125 -7.88 5.03 13.33
CA ILE A 125 -8.36 3.97 12.46
C ILE A 125 -7.18 3.13 11.98
N THR A 126 -7.42 1.83 11.87
CA THR A 126 -6.44 0.86 11.38
C THR A 126 -7.16 -0.05 10.41
N LEU A 127 -6.74 -0.05 9.14
CA LEU A 127 -7.31 -0.89 8.09
C LEU A 127 -6.24 -1.85 7.58
N TYR A 128 -6.63 -3.11 7.36
CA TYR A 128 -5.75 -4.14 6.82
C TYR A 128 -6.21 -4.47 5.41
N GLN A 129 -5.31 -4.32 4.44
CA GLN A 129 -5.56 -4.72 3.06
C GLN A 129 -4.64 -5.86 2.68
N ALA A 130 -5.22 -7.04 2.40
CA ALA A 130 -4.46 -8.19 1.94
C ALA A 130 -3.74 -7.89 0.62
N PRO A 131 -2.51 -8.41 0.44
CA PRO A 131 -1.81 -8.30 -0.83
C PRO A 131 -2.49 -9.19 -1.87
N ARG A 132 -2.36 -8.79 -3.14
CA ARG A 132 -2.64 -9.66 -4.28
C ARG A 132 -1.42 -10.56 -4.49
N ILE A 133 -1.64 -11.86 -4.43
CA ILE A 133 -0.62 -12.86 -4.76
C ILE A 133 -0.77 -13.15 -6.26
N GLU A 134 0.28 -12.85 -7.04
CA GLU A 134 0.43 -13.31 -8.43
C GLU A 134 0.90 -14.76 -8.48
#